data_AF-A0A1M5EFJ1-F1
#
_entry.id   AF-A0A1M5EFJ1-F1
#
_cell.length_a   1.000
_cell.length_b   1.000
_cell.length_c   1.000
_cell.angle_alpha   90.00
_cell.angle_beta   90.00
_cell.angle_gamma   90.00
#
_symmetry.space_group_name_H-M   'P 1'
#
loop_
_entity.id
_entity.type
_entity.pdbx_description
1 polymer ?
#
loop_
_entity_poly.entity_id
_entity_poly.type
_entity_poly.pdbx_seq_one_letter_code
_entity_poly.pdbx_strand_id
1 'polypeptide(L)'
;MKSVKWSLFTFALIASLFSACSTTSSSDNPEEISSSDSKPDCSNSKSGTSSSSYKAESVTDADLIDVQKFAGQKEDTVYAKDGIIYNTLRVGPAIWMNENLRSEEPFKVKSACYEYDEINCNKYGRLYLNNKESSPVAACPENYRLPSIGLWKELYESDVGFEPVFAGTCSKRDTLECDGLKSTVRYLANDDRAIVFTKDSAGHISYKVQDVVDNAFYSVRCVKPRTIVEKMVELPICDNDLVSMPNVYVIEKERSYYCDTYDQQWEETGSGECLASEEKDFYLMNGGLLVCRNQKWQVATIRDAGEKCTKAELYNEYVLNSTRYVCLDSGWVELKFPASVLGYCREKFYGKVAKTDENVSYTCDSTGWRYTLIEDVYGECVEDSVYKVVEFNGKKWMCHSSLEWYLGNDQEQAMGFCTKDLFDSVRTYSGEFYRCGSAFESWSWEYATEHLPKCDKSRMWDTITIDSTVYMCNGDLEWQYVNMGYVYGPCTDDNLGEIQYDESEREYYMCIKHSANSIDNKKKIATWSWQLTLPAARELGLCQYDTTYYKVAGDACYRCENSYWSLFSNFADDCSD
;
A
#
# COMPACT_ATOMS: atom_id res chain seq x y z
N MET A 1 -31.21 9.77 -33.10
CA MET A 1 -30.31 10.75 -33.76
C MET A 1 -29.03 10.85 -32.95
N LYS A 2 -27.89 10.53 -33.59
CA LYS A 2 -26.47 10.72 -33.18
C LYS A 2 -26.00 10.05 -31.88
N SER A 3 -24.88 9.35 -31.79
CA SER A 3 -24.05 8.53 -32.68
C SER A 3 -22.93 7.97 -31.80
N VAL A 4 -22.82 6.65 -31.75
CA VAL A 4 -21.76 5.89 -31.06
C VAL A 4 -20.45 5.98 -31.87
N LYS A 5 -19.31 6.13 -31.20
CA LYS A 5 -17.99 5.85 -31.79
C LYS A 5 -17.20 4.92 -30.86
N TRP A 6 -16.90 3.76 -31.41
CA TRP A 6 -16.04 2.71 -30.86
C TRP A 6 -14.66 2.90 -31.50
N SER A 7 -13.58 2.99 -30.70
CA SER A 7 -12.20 2.99 -31.22
C SER A 7 -11.53 1.66 -30.89
N LEU A 8 -11.18 0.93 -31.96
CA LEU A 8 -10.30 -0.23 -31.92
C LEU A 8 -8.86 0.22 -31.60
N PHE A 9 -8.17 -0.51 -30.73
CA PHE A 9 -6.71 -0.49 -30.66
C PHE A 9 -6.15 -1.82 -31.18
N THR A 10 -5.37 -1.69 -32.24
CA THR A 10 -4.68 -2.74 -32.99
C THR A 10 -3.37 -3.11 -32.30
N PHE A 11 -3.14 -4.42 -32.11
CA PHE A 11 -1.83 -4.99 -31.77
C PHE A 11 -0.89 -4.89 -32.99
N ALA A 12 0.27 -4.26 -32.81
CA ALA A 12 1.37 -4.28 -33.77
C ALA A 12 2.42 -5.31 -33.32
N LEU A 13 2.61 -6.32 -34.16
CA LEU A 13 3.56 -7.43 -34.02
C LEU A 13 4.80 -7.06 -34.85
N ILE A 14 5.97 -6.89 -34.22
CA ILE A 14 7.24 -6.73 -34.93
C ILE A 14 8.08 -7.98 -34.70
N ALA A 15 8.19 -8.77 -35.76
CA ALA A 15 9.13 -9.86 -35.93
C ALA A 15 10.36 -9.37 -36.71
N SER A 16 11.56 -9.74 -36.26
CA SER A 16 12.76 -9.97 -37.08
C SER A 16 13.93 -10.31 -36.14
N LEU A 17 14.90 -11.16 -36.45
CA LEU A 17 15.18 -12.13 -37.51
C LEU A 17 16.36 -12.93 -36.94
N PHE A 18 16.23 -14.25 -36.73
CA PHE A 18 17.34 -15.15 -36.41
C PHE A 18 17.61 -16.06 -37.62
N SER A 19 18.81 -15.95 -38.19
CA SER A 19 19.53 -16.97 -38.95
C SER A 19 20.84 -16.34 -39.47
N ALA A 20 22.00 -17.00 -39.52
CA ALA A 20 22.22 -18.42 -39.72
C ALA A 20 23.67 -18.86 -39.35
N CYS A 21 23.79 -20.16 -39.07
CA CYS A 21 24.85 -21.10 -39.48
C CYS A 21 26.29 -20.91 -38.93
N SER A 22 27.05 -21.94 -38.56
CA SER A 22 27.04 -23.35 -39.01
C SER A 22 27.79 -24.25 -38.02
N THR A 23 27.39 -25.52 -38.05
CA THR A 23 27.93 -26.72 -37.41
C THR A 23 29.24 -27.19 -38.04
N THR A 24 30.18 -27.77 -37.27
CA THR A 24 30.63 -29.15 -37.49
C THR A 24 31.42 -29.71 -36.29
N SER A 25 31.13 -30.97 -35.99
CA SER A 25 31.64 -31.85 -34.95
C SER A 25 32.79 -32.74 -35.44
N SER A 26 33.81 -32.98 -34.59
CA SER A 26 34.74 -34.15 -34.55
C SER A 26 36.05 -33.68 -33.92
N SER A 27 36.83 -34.39 -33.11
CA SER A 27 36.79 -35.67 -32.39
C SER A 27 38.11 -35.72 -31.59
N ASP A 28 38.20 -36.64 -30.63
CA ASP A 28 39.43 -37.20 -30.07
C ASP A 28 40.21 -36.44 -28.97
N ASN A 29 40.13 -37.03 -27.76
CA ASN A 29 41.20 -37.08 -26.75
C ASN A 29 42.08 -38.31 -27.13
N PRO A 30 43.40 -38.43 -26.80
CA PRO A 30 43.90 -38.40 -25.42
C PRO A 30 45.39 -37.98 -25.19
N GLU A 31 45.74 -37.87 -23.90
CA GLU A 31 47.00 -38.28 -23.21
C GLU A 31 48.40 -37.65 -23.52
N GLU A 32 48.93 -37.02 -22.45
CA GLU A 32 50.22 -37.26 -21.76
C GLU A 32 51.63 -36.80 -22.27
N ILE A 33 52.30 -36.05 -21.37
CA ILE A 33 53.71 -36.12 -20.87
C ILE A 33 54.85 -35.27 -21.49
N SER A 34 55.36 -34.37 -20.62
CA SER A 34 56.76 -34.00 -20.28
C SER A 34 57.53 -32.81 -20.90
N SER A 35 58.11 -32.03 -19.97
CA SER A 35 59.41 -31.31 -19.96
C SER A 35 59.57 -30.08 -20.89
N SER A 36 60.22 -28.97 -20.54
CA SER A 36 61.00 -28.54 -19.36
C SER A 36 61.26 -27.02 -19.48
N ASP A 37 61.31 -26.34 -18.33
CA ASP A 37 62.12 -25.17 -17.97
C ASP A 37 62.44 -24.07 -19.01
N SER A 38 61.92 -22.86 -18.78
CA SER A 38 62.73 -21.73 -18.24
C SER A 38 61.87 -20.45 -18.06
N LYS A 39 61.80 -19.95 -16.81
CA LYS A 39 61.53 -18.54 -16.47
C LYS A 39 62.84 -17.73 -16.69
N PRO A 40 62.87 -16.37 -16.65
CA PRO A 40 61.80 -15.39 -16.33
C PRO A 40 61.69 -14.24 -17.38
N ASP A 41 60.58 -13.49 -17.39
CA ASP A 41 60.63 -12.05 -17.05
C ASP A 41 59.24 -11.39 -17.01
N CYS A 42 59.16 -10.34 -16.21
CA CYS A 42 57.97 -9.69 -15.69
C CYS A 42 57.29 -8.69 -16.63
N SER A 43 56.04 -8.37 -16.26
CA SER A 43 55.27 -7.14 -16.50
C SER A 43 54.65 -6.90 -17.88
N ASN A 44 53.32 -7.03 -17.98
CA ASN A 44 52.45 -5.84 -17.82
C ASN A 44 50.96 -6.20 -17.65
N SER A 45 50.40 -5.62 -16.58
CA SER A 45 49.01 -5.18 -16.38
C SER A 45 47.97 -5.54 -17.44
N LYS A 46 47.01 -6.40 -17.05
CA LYS A 46 45.59 -6.19 -17.34
C LYS A 46 44.78 -6.53 -16.10
N SER A 47 44.29 -5.47 -15.46
CA SER A 47 42.97 -5.35 -14.85
C SER A 47 42.14 -6.65 -14.82
N GLY A 48 42.04 -7.27 -13.63
CA GLY A 48 40.96 -8.16 -13.23
C GLY A 48 40.09 -7.40 -12.23
N THR A 49 38.82 -7.07 -12.51
CA THR A 49 37.64 -7.97 -12.37
C THR A 49 37.56 -8.50 -10.92
N SER A 50 36.53 -8.28 -10.11
CA SER A 50 35.18 -7.72 -10.24
C SER A 50 34.69 -7.43 -8.82
N SER A 51 34.10 -6.28 -8.54
CA SER A 51 33.33 -6.06 -7.30
C SER A 51 32.01 -6.83 -7.44
N SER A 52 31.96 -8.05 -6.90
CA SER A 52 30.74 -8.86 -6.88
C SER A 52 29.72 -8.20 -5.94
N SER A 53 28.78 -7.45 -6.49
CA SER A 53 27.64 -6.92 -5.73
C SER A 53 26.77 -8.09 -5.27
N TYR A 54 26.60 -8.28 -3.97
CA TYR A 54 25.61 -9.21 -3.42
C TYR A 54 24.20 -8.85 -3.96
N LYS A 55 23.43 -9.87 -4.33
CA LYS A 55 22.01 -9.74 -4.66
C LYS A 55 21.25 -10.82 -3.91
N ALA A 56 20.39 -10.42 -2.99
CA ALA A 56 19.48 -11.34 -2.33
C ALA A 56 18.41 -11.81 -3.31
N GLU A 57 17.93 -13.05 -3.13
CA GLU A 57 16.85 -13.60 -3.94
C GLU A 57 15.48 -13.04 -3.50
N SER A 58 14.58 -12.83 -4.47
CA SER A 58 13.17 -12.53 -4.20
C SER A 58 12.40 -13.84 -4.00
N VAL A 59 11.59 -13.93 -2.94
CA VAL A 59 10.73 -15.09 -2.72
C VAL A 59 9.56 -15.04 -3.71
N THR A 60 9.33 -16.12 -4.45
CA THR A 60 8.25 -16.19 -5.45
C THR A 60 7.03 -16.94 -4.93
N ASP A 61 5.86 -16.37 -5.15
CA ASP A 61 4.52 -16.86 -4.76
C ASP A 61 4.00 -18.08 -5.55
N ALA A 62 4.88 -18.88 -6.15
CA ALA A 62 4.50 -19.91 -7.12
C ALA A 62 3.65 -21.07 -6.55
N ASP A 63 3.58 -21.20 -5.22
CA ASP A 63 2.89 -22.30 -4.54
C ASP A 63 1.59 -21.85 -3.80
N LEU A 64 1.11 -20.62 -4.02
CA LEU A 64 -0.08 -20.11 -3.33
C LEU A 64 -1.39 -20.71 -3.87
N ILE A 65 -2.17 -21.33 -2.99
CA ILE A 65 -3.50 -21.88 -3.30
C ILE A 65 -4.55 -20.77 -3.19
N ASP A 66 -5.23 -20.47 -4.30
CA ASP A 66 -6.22 -19.40 -4.44
C ASP A 66 -7.58 -19.74 -3.79
N VAL A 67 -8.13 -18.75 -3.09
CA VAL A 67 -9.41 -18.74 -2.37
C VAL A 67 -10.63 -18.69 -3.29
N GLN A 68 -10.44 -18.47 -4.60
CA GLN A 68 -11.50 -18.56 -5.62
C GLN A 68 -12.31 -19.88 -5.56
N LYS A 69 -11.76 -20.98 -5.00
CA LYS A 69 -12.53 -22.22 -4.82
C LYS A 69 -13.69 -22.12 -3.81
N PHE A 70 -13.66 -21.13 -2.91
CA PHE A 70 -14.74 -20.85 -1.95
C PHE A 70 -15.70 -19.75 -2.42
N ALA A 71 -15.34 -19.04 -3.51
CA ALA A 71 -16.12 -17.97 -4.11
C ALA A 71 -17.47 -18.41 -4.70
N GLY A 72 -17.70 -19.72 -4.82
CA GLY A 72 -18.67 -20.30 -5.73
C GLY A 72 -19.72 -21.21 -5.11
N GLN A 73 -20.32 -20.83 -3.98
CA GLN A 73 -21.72 -21.19 -3.75
C GLN A 73 -22.60 -19.97 -4.10
N LYS A 74 -22.59 -19.63 -5.39
CA LYS A 74 -23.78 -19.01 -5.96
C LYS A 74 -24.86 -20.07 -5.84
N GLU A 75 -25.80 -19.90 -4.93
CA GLU A 75 -27.08 -20.59 -5.04
C GLU A 75 -27.67 -20.08 -6.37
N ASP A 76 -27.37 -20.78 -7.47
CA ASP A 76 -27.96 -20.54 -8.79
C ASP A 76 -29.32 -21.24 -8.89
N THR A 77 -29.55 -22.23 -8.03
CA THR A 77 -30.79 -22.99 -7.98
C THR A 77 -31.18 -23.40 -6.55
N VAL A 78 -32.49 -23.49 -6.30
CA VAL A 78 -33.08 -24.04 -5.06
C VAL A 78 -34.05 -25.18 -5.38
N TYR A 79 -34.11 -26.17 -4.48
CA TYR A 79 -35.02 -27.33 -4.57
C TYR A 79 -36.24 -27.14 -3.66
N ALA A 80 -37.45 -27.26 -4.21
CA ALA A 80 -38.66 -27.40 -3.41
C ALA A 80 -38.81 -28.80 -2.82
N LYS A 81 -39.75 -28.94 -1.88
CA LYS A 81 -40.02 -30.18 -1.13
C LYS A 81 -40.40 -31.38 -2.00
N ASP A 82 -40.99 -31.12 -3.15
CA ASP A 82 -41.41 -32.10 -4.14
C ASP A 82 -40.33 -32.37 -5.22
N GLY A 83 -39.13 -31.81 -5.06
CA GLY A 83 -37.99 -32.00 -5.97
C GLY A 83 -37.95 -31.04 -7.16
N ILE A 84 -38.86 -30.06 -7.23
CA ILE A 84 -38.85 -29.06 -8.29
C ILE A 84 -37.68 -28.09 -8.10
N ILE A 85 -36.93 -27.85 -9.19
CA ILE A 85 -35.78 -26.93 -9.22
C ILE A 85 -36.23 -25.57 -9.74
N TYR A 86 -35.78 -24.52 -9.06
CA TYR A 86 -35.99 -23.11 -9.40
C TYR A 86 -34.67 -22.40 -9.54
N ASN A 87 -34.56 -21.48 -10.51
CA ASN A 87 -33.41 -20.59 -10.59
C ASN A 87 -33.52 -19.49 -9.54
N THR A 88 -32.38 -18.94 -9.13
CA THR A 88 -32.33 -17.89 -8.12
C THR A 88 -31.63 -16.64 -8.63
N LEU A 89 -32.04 -15.49 -8.11
CA LEU A 89 -31.51 -14.18 -8.43
C LEU A 89 -31.23 -13.43 -7.14
N ARG A 90 -30.04 -12.86 -7.00
CA ARG A 90 -29.68 -12.04 -5.85
C ARG A 90 -29.99 -10.57 -6.12
N VAL A 91 -30.71 -9.94 -5.21
CA VAL A 91 -30.98 -8.50 -5.18
C VAL A 91 -30.80 -8.02 -3.74
N GLY A 92 -29.84 -7.12 -3.52
CA GLY A 92 -29.51 -6.62 -2.18
C GLY A 92 -29.29 -7.76 -1.16
N PRO A 93 -29.97 -7.71 0.00
CA PRO A 93 -29.91 -8.74 1.05
C PRO A 93 -30.90 -9.90 0.83
N ALA A 94 -31.37 -10.13 -0.41
CA ALA A 94 -32.37 -11.14 -0.72
C ALA A 94 -31.94 -12.05 -1.88
N ILE A 95 -32.13 -13.36 -1.70
CA ILE A 95 -32.03 -14.35 -2.78
C ILE A 95 -33.45 -14.74 -3.19
N TRP A 96 -33.85 -14.31 -4.37
CA TRP A 96 -35.18 -14.50 -4.93
C TRP A 96 -35.24 -15.76 -5.77
N MET A 97 -36.35 -16.48 -5.69
CA MET A 97 -36.73 -17.40 -6.77
C MET A 97 -37.05 -16.59 -8.03
N ASN A 98 -36.53 -17.02 -9.18
CA ASN A 98 -36.76 -16.34 -10.45
C ASN A 98 -38.13 -16.70 -11.04
N GLU A 99 -38.63 -17.90 -10.75
CA GLU A 99 -39.95 -18.36 -11.15
C GLU A 99 -40.96 -18.35 -9.99
N ASN A 100 -42.25 -18.35 -10.35
CA ASN A 100 -43.31 -18.54 -9.38
C ASN A 100 -43.32 -20.00 -8.91
N LEU A 101 -43.63 -20.19 -7.63
CA LEU A 101 -43.78 -21.50 -7.03
C LEU A 101 -44.85 -22.31 -7.78
N ARG A 102 -44.54 -23.57 -8.05
CA ARG A 102 -45.42 -24.54 -8.73
C ARG A 102 -45.62 -25.84 -7.95
N SER A 103 -45.02 -25.93 -6.75
CA SER A 103 -45.12 -27.09 -5.87
C SER A 103 -46.56 -27.36 -5.46
N GLU A 104 -47.03 -28.60 -5.62
CA GLU A 104 -48.36 -29.00 -5.18
C GLU A 104 -48.39 -29.32 -3.67
N GLU A 105 -47.26 -29.75 -3.11
CA GLU A 105 -47.11 -30.11 -1.71
C GLU A 105 -46.85 -28.86 -0.83
N PRO A 106 -47.38 -28.81 0.41
CA PRO A 106 -48.25 -29.79 1.08
C PRO A 106 -49.76 -29.57 0.82
N PHE A 107 -50.15 -28.81 -0.22
CA PHE A 107 -51.47 -28.19 -0.33
C PHE A 107 -52.30 -28.66 -1.54
N LYS A 108 -52.28 -29.95 -1.90
CA LYS A 108 -53.00 -30.50 -3.07
C LYS A 108 -54.46 -30.02 -3.23
N VAL A 109 -55.18 -29.79 -2.13
CA VAL A 109 -56.60 -29.37 -2.15
C VAL A 109 -56.79 -27.84 -2.14
N LYS A 110 -55.74 -27.07 -1.82
CA LYS A 110 -55.79 -25.62 -1.55
C LYS A 110 -54.90 -24.80 -2.49
N SER A 111 -54.53 -25.42 -3.61
CA SER A 111 -53.80 -24.80 -4.71
C SER A 111 -54.45 -25.16 -6.06
N ALA A 112 -54.31 -24.32 -7.07
CA ALA A 112 -54.92 -24.54 -8.38
C ALA A 112 -54.07 -23.94 -9.51
N CYS A 113 -54.20 -24.52 -10.70
CA CYS A 113 -53.71 -23.90 -11.93
C CYS A 113 -54.74 -22.93 -12.48
N TYR A 114 -54.27 -21.93 -13.23
CA TYR A 114 -55.18 -21.05 -13.98
C TYR A 114 -56.09 -21.89 -14.89
N GLU A 115 -57.41 -21.74 -14.73
CA GLU A 115 -58.44 -22.55 -15.41
C GLU A 115 -58.32 -24.08 -15.20
N TYR A 116 -57.66 -24.52 -14.13
CA TYR A 116 -57.37 -25.93 -13.84
C TYR A 116 -56.51 -26.63 -14.92
N ASP A 117 -55.78 -25.88 -15.74
CA ASP A 117 -54.87 -26.44 -16.76
C ASP A 117 -53.43 -26.54 -16.23
N GLU A 118 -52.92 -27.77 -16.12
CA GLU A 118 -51.55 -28.05 -15.68
C GLU A 118 -50.47 -27.40 -16.56
N ILE A 119 -50.76 -27.12 -17.84
CA ILE A 119 -49.84 -26.37 -18.71
C ILE A 119 -49.61 -24.95 -18.15
N ASN A 120 -50.65 -24.33 -17.59
CA ASN A 120 -50.54 -23.00 -17.00
C ASN A 120 -49.73 -23.02 -15.70
N CYS A 121 -49.87 -24.07 -14.87
CA CYS A 121 -49.01 -24.23 -13.69
C CYS A 121 -47.53 -24.34 -14.04
N ASN A 122 -47.20 -25.12 -15.08
CA ASN A 122 -45.82 -25.29 -15.52
C ASN A 122 -45.22 -24.00 -16.07
N LYS A 123 -46.02 -23.17 -16.72
CA LYS A 123 -45.56 -21.94 -17.38
C LYS A 123 -45.56 -20.72 -16.46
N TYR A 124 -46.55 -20.58 -15.60
CA TYR A 124 -46.81 -19.36 -14.84
C TYR A 124 -46.72 -19.54 -13.32
N GLY A 125 -46.54 -20.77 -12.85
CA GLY A 125 -46.64 -21.11 -11.44
C GLY A 125 -48.05 -21.53 -11.04
N ARG A 126 -48.14 -22.15 -9.86
CA ARG A 126 -49.39 -22.57 -9.24
C ARG A 126 -49.92 -21.44 -8.37
N LEU A 127 -51.24 -21.34 -8.26
CA LEU A 127 -51.89 -20.34 -7.43
C LEU A 127 -52.34 -20.97 -6.11
N TYR A 128 -52.15 -20.25 -5.01
CA TYR A 128 -52.37 -20.78 -3.65
C TYR A 128 -53.43 -19.98 -2.92
N LEU A 129 -54.34 -20.67 -2.24
CA LEU A 129 -55.34 -20.06 -1.38
C LEU A 129 -54.68 -19.64 -0.06
N ASN A 130 -54.80 -18.36 0.33
CA ASN A 130 -54.36 -17.89 1.64
C ASN A 130 -55.55 -17.87 2.61
N ASN A 131 -55.55 -18.75 3.61
CA ASN A 131 -56.53 -18.72 4.69
C ASN A 131 -55.95 -19.34 5.98
N LYS A 132 -56.72 -19.30 7.07
CA LYS A 132 -56.28 -19.82 8.38
C LYS A 132 -55.83 -21.29 8.38
N GLU A 133 -56.25 -22.07 7.40
CA GLU A 133 -55.94 -23.49 7.27
C GLU A 133 -54.96 -23.81 6.12
N SER A 134 -54.54 -22.82 5.34
CA SER A 134 -53.50 -22.92 4.31
C SER A 134 -52.70 -21.64 4.24
N SER A 135 -51.51 -21.68 4.83
CA SER A 135 -50.51 -20.63 4.67
C SER A 135 -49.56 -21.03 3.53
N PRO A 136 -49.58 -20.32 2.38
CA PRO A 136 -48.76 -20.68 1.23
C PRO A 136 -47.25 -20.65 1.50
N VAL A 137 -46.81 -20.00 2.59
CA VAL A 137 -45.42 -20.03 3.07
C VAL A 137 -44.89 -21.45 3.28
N ALA A 138 -45.73 -22.41 3.67
CA ALA A 138 -45.28 -23.77 3.94
C ALA A 138 -44.88 -24.54 2.67
N ALA A 139 -45.20 -24.02 1.50
CA ALA A 139 -44.78 -24.57 0.20
C ALA A 139 -43.43 -23.99 -0.27
N CYS A 140 -42.90 -22.95 0.39
CA CYS A 140 -41.56 -22.45 0.10
C CYS A 140 -40.48 -23.50 0.43
N PRO A 141 -39.35 -23.49 -0.31
CA PRO A 141 -38.18 -24.30 0.03
C PRO A 141 -37.67 -24.05 1.46
N GLU A 142 -36.81 -24.95 1.95
CA GLU A 142 -36.17 -24.78 3.26
C GLU A 142 -35.40 -23.45 3.35
N ASN A 143 -35.55 -22.71 4.45
CA ASN A 143 -35.00 -21.37 4.67
C ASN A 143 -35.53 -20.26 3.73
N TYR A 144 -36.48 -20.55 2.85
CA TYR A 144 -37.19 -19.55 2.06
C TYR A 144 -38.51 -19.18 2.74
N ARG A 145 -38.93 -17.93 2.57
CA ARG A 145 -40.16 -17.35 3.14
C ARG A 145 -40.90 -16.50 2.12
N LEU A 146 -42.09 -16.03 2.48
CA LEU A 146 -42.75 -14.97 1.73
C LEU A 146 -41.99 -13.64 1.91
N PRO A 147 -41.80 -12.86 0.84
CA PRO A 147 -41.22 -11.52 0.92
C PRO A 147 -42.19 -10.52 1.57
N SER A 148 -41.66 -9.45 2.14
CA SER A 148 -42.46 -8.28 2.51
C SER A 148 -42.76 -7.43 1.28
N ILE A 149 -43.69 -6.48 1.42
CA ILE A 149 -43.96 -5.50 0.36
C ILE A 149 -42.72 -4.64 0.04
N GLY A 150 -41.93 -4.27 1.05
CA GLY A 150 -40.69 -3.50 0.86
C GLY A 150 -39.67 -4.23 -0.03
N LEU A 151 -39.50 -5.54 0.16
CA LEU A 151 -38.62 -6.35 -0.70
C LEU A 151 -39.15 -6.44 -2.14
N TRP A 152 -40.47 -6.51 -2.34
CA TRP A 152 -41.05 -6.48 -3.69
C TRP A 152 -40.79 -5.17 -4.42
N LYS A 153 -40.88 -4.03 -3.71
CA LYS A 153 -40.53 -2.72 -4.29
C LYS A 153 -39.07 -2.69 -4.72
N GLU A 154 -38.17 -3.12 -3.83
CA GLU A 154 -36.72 -3.20 -4.11
C GLU A 154 -36.45 -4.05 -5.36
N LEU A 155 -37.04 -5.25 -5.45
CA LEU A 155 -36.86 -6.12 -6.61
C LEU A 155 -37.29 -5.43 -7.92
N TYR A 156 -38.44 -4.76 -7.90
CA TYR A 156 -38.99 -4.09 -9.09
C TYR A 156 -38.22 -2.83 -9.49
N GLU A 157 -37.71 -2.09 -8.50
CA GLU A 157 -36.96 -0.85 -8.72
C GLU A 157 -35.47 -1.10 -9.03
N SER A 158 -34.98 -2.32 -8.81
CA SER A 158 -33.59 -2.69 -9.09
C SER A 158 -33.29 -2.85 -10.59
N ASP A 159 -32.03 -2.60 -10.97
CA ASP A 159 -31.55 -2.68 -12.36
C ASP A 159 -31.30 -4.13 -12.86
N VAL A 160 -31.79 -5.14 -12.12
CA VAL A 160 -31.55 -6.57 -12.44
C VAL A 160 -32.41 -7.10 -13.57
N GLY A 161 -33.28 -6.26 -14.17
CA GLY A 161 -34.15 -6.66 -15.27
C GLY A 161 -35.26 -7.63 -14.84
N PHE A 162 -35.74 -7.51 -13.60
CA PHE A 162 -36.85 -8.33 -13.11
C PHE A 162 -38.13 -8.08 -13.93
N GLU A 163 -38.74 -9.16 -14.42
CA GLU A 163 -40.07 -9.13 -15.03
C GLU A 163 -41.04 -10.05 -14.26
N PRO A 164 -42.20 -9.54 -13.80
CA PRO A 164 -43.23 -10.36 -13.19
C PRO A 164 -43.72 -11.48 -14.12
N VAL A 165 -43.83 -12.71 -13.59
CA VAL A 165 -44.49 -13.82 -14.29
C VAL A 165 -46.00 -13.68 -14.13
N PHE A 166 -46.67 -13.18 -15.18
CA PHE A 166 -48.10 -12.85 -15.19
C PHE A 166 -49.02 -14.08 -15.24
N ALA A 167 -49.33 -14.65 -14.06
CA ALA A 167 -50.15 -15.85 -13.89
C ALA A 167 -51.68 -15.61 -13.84
N GLY A 168 -52.13 -14.37 -13.99
CA GLY A 168 -53.52 -13.98 -13.80
C GLY A 168 -53.90 -13.86 -12.32
N THR A 169 -55.17 -13.54 -12.07
CA THR A 169 -55.77 -13.58 -10.74
C THR A 169 -56.98 -14.50 -10.73
N CYS A 170 -57.13 -15.31 -9.69
CA CYS A 170 -58.29 -16.18 -9.53
C CYS A 170 -58.93 -16.03 -8.15
N SER A 171 -60.23 -16.30 -8.07
CA SER A 171 -60.98 -16.36 -6.82
C SER A 171 -61.95 -17.54 -6.84
N LYS A 172 -62.22 -18.12 -5.67
CA LYS A 172 -63.19 -19.21 -5.51
C LYS A 172 -64.56 -18.66 -5.10
N ARG A 173 -65.57 -18.90 -5.93
CA ARG A 173 -66.99 -18.88 -5.51
C ARG A 173 -67.50 -20.32 -5.55
N ASP A 174 -68.40 -20.64 -6.47
CA ASP A 174 -68.83 -22.01 -6.76
C ASP A 174 -67.79 -22.74 -7.63
N THR A 175 -67.19 -22.03 -8.59
CA THR A 175 -66.07 -22.47 -9.43
C THR A 175 -64.88 -21.53 -9.28
N LEU A 176 -63.72 -21.91 -9.84
CA LEU A 176 -62.56 -21.04 -9.91
C LEU A 176 -62.77 -20.03 -11.04
N GLU A 177 -62.96 -18.76 -10.67
CA GLU A 177 -63.09 -17.66 -11.62
C GLU A 177 -61.71 -17.01 -11.77
N CYS A 178 -61.19 -16.97 -12.98
CA CYS A 178 -59.86 -16.47 -13.30
C CYS A 178 -59.91 -15.38 -14.37
N ASP A 179 -59.06 -14.36 -14.27
CA ASP A 179 -58.96 -13.27 -15.25
C ASP A 179 -57.51 -12.77 -15.39
N GLY A 180 -57.24 -12.10 -16.52
CA GLY A 180 -56.00 -11.36 -16.80
C GLY A 180 -54.74 -12.21 -16.92
N LEU A 181 -54.85 -13.44 -17.44
CA LEU A 181 -53.67 -14.24 -17.78
C LEU A 181 -52.74 -13.43 -18.70
N LYS A 182 -51.43 -13.46 -18.44
CA LYS A 182 -50.40 -12.69 -19.16
C LYS A 182 -50.45 -11.16 -18.98
N SER A 183 -51.42 -10.62 -18.24
CA SER A 183 -51.55 -9.17 -18.01
C SER A 183 -51.60 -8.78 -16.54
N THR A 184 -51.98 -9.68 -15.63
CA THR A 184 -51.95 -9.42 -14.19
C THR A 184 -51.33 -10.56 -13.40
N VAL A 185 -50.81 -10.25 -12.22
CA VAL A 185 -50.41 -11.23 -11.21
C VAL A 185 -50.57 -10.62 -9.83
N ARG A 186 -51.08 -11.42 -8.89
CA ARG A 186 -51.25 -11.06 -7.48
C ARG A 186 -50.31 -11.92 -6.64
N TYR A 187 -49.23 -11.32 -6.15
CA TYR A 187 -48.28 -11.99 -5.26
C TYR A 187 -48.65 -11.80 -3.81
N LEU A 188 -48.60 -12.89 -3.04
CA LEU A 188 -48.79 -12.84 -1.59
C LEU A 188 -47.51 -12.32 -0.90
N ALA A 189 -47.67 -11.42 0.06
CA ALA A 189 -46.61 -10.96 0.95
C ALA A 189 -46.74 -11.57 2.36
N ASN A 190 -45.73 -11.39 3.20
CA ASN A 190 -45.64 -11.99 4.53
C ASN A 190 -46.43 -11.27 5.64
N ASP A 191 -47.18 -10.24 5.31
CA ASP A 191 -47.84 -9.30 6.23
C ASP A 191 -49.35 -9.16 5.94
N ASP A 192 -49.99 -10.25 5.47
CA ASP A 192 -51.40 -10.31 5.06
C ASP A 192 -51.81 -9.29 3.97
N ARG A 193 -50.81 -8.80 3.22
CA ARG A 193 -51.01 -7.98 2.02
C ARG A 193 -50.59 -8.74 0.76
N ALA A 194 -50.91 -8.13 -0.37
CA ALA A 194 -50.52 -8.60 -1.68
C ALA A 194 -50.13 -7.44 -2.58
N ILE A 195 -49.11 -7.68 -3.40
CA ILE A 195 -48.72 -6.77 -4.47
C ILE A 195 -49.30 -7.28 -5.80
N VAL A 196 -49.99 -6.41 -6.52
CA VAL A 196 -50.63 -6.72 -7.79
C VAL A 196 -49.93 -5.98 -8.90
N PHE A 197 -49.24 -6.72 -9.77
CA PHE A 197 -48.67 -6.17 -10.99
C PHE A 197 -49.69 -6.23 -12.12
N THR A 198 -49.76 -5.18 -12.93
CA THR A 198 -50.61 -5.09 -14.11
C THR A 198 -49.79 -4.57 -15.29
N LYS A 199 -49.94 -5.23 -16.43
CA LYS A 199 -49.33 -4.89 -17.71
C LYS A 199 -50.40 -4.35 -18.64
N ASP A 200 -50.22 -3.11 -19.09
CA ASP A 200 -51.13 -2.48 -20.05
C ASP A 200 -50.92 -3.02 -21.48
N SER A 201 -51.76 -2.57 -22.42
CA SER A 201 -51.68 -2.96 -23.83
C SER A 201 -50.43 -2.46 -24.55
N ALA A 202 -49.78 -1.42 -24.03
CA ALA A 202 -48.50 -0.91 -24.53
C ALA A 202 -47.29 -1.64 -23.92
N GLY A 203 -47.53 -2.51 -22.93
CA GLY A 203 -46.52 -3.29 -22.24
C GLY A 203 -45.94 -2.63 -21.00
N HIS A 204 -46.44 -1.47 -20.58
CA HIS A 204 -46.01 -0.82 -19.33
C HIS A 204 -46.52 -1.62 -18.13
N ILE A 205 -45.63 -1.83 -17.17
CA ILE A 205 -45.93 -2.54 -15.94
C ILE A 205 -46.12 -1.50 -14.83
N SER A 206 -47.14 -1.69 -14.02
CA SER A 206 -47.41 -0.93 -12.80
C SER A 206 -47.81 -1.88 -11.69
N TYR A 207 -47.68 -1.45 -10.44
CA TYR A 207 -48.12 -2.24 -9.29
C TYR A 207 -48.98 -1.45 -8.32
N LYS A 208 -49.78 -2.17 -7.55
CA LYS A 208 -50.52 -1.65 -6.39
C LYS A 208 -50.42 -2.63 -5.22
N VAL A 209 -50.45 -2.10 -4.01
CA VAL A 209 -50.53 -2.89 -2.78
C VAL A 209 -52.00 -2.94 -2.34
N GLN A 210 -52.46 -4.09 -1.88
CA GLN A 210 -53.81 -4.29 -1.35
C GLN A 210 -53.79 -5.35 -0.25
N ASP A 211 -54.80 -5.34 0.60
CA ASP A 211 -55.00 -6.41 1.58
C ASP A 211 -55.33 -7.73 0.89
N VAL A 212 -55.05 -8.84 1.59
CA VAL A 212 -55.52 -10.16 1.19
C VAL A 212 -57.06 -10.18 1.15
N VAL A 213 -57.61 -10.85 0.14
CA VAL A 213 -59.03 -10.94 -0.14
C VAL A 213 -59.47 -12.38 0.13
N ASP A 214 -60.60 -12.55 0.80
CA ASP A 214 -61.16 -13.86 1.09
C ASP A 214 -61.40 -14.66 -0.21
N ASN A 215 -61.08 -15.96 -0.15
CA ASN A 215 -61.21 -16.91 -1.27
C ASN A 215 -60.39 -16.57 -2.53
N ALA A 216 -59.47 -15.61 -2.46
CA ALA A 216 -58.55 -15.34 -3.55
C ALA A 216 -57.40 -16.35 -3.59
N PHE A 217 -56.92 -16.62 -4.80
CA PHE A 217 -55.69 -17.35 -5.02
C PHE A 217 -54.55 -16.41 -5.40
N TYR A 218 -53.36 -16.74 -4.94
CA TYR A 218 -52.17 -15.92 -5.02
C TYR A 218 -51.04 -16.65 -5.72
N SER A 219 -50.30 -15.93 -6.55
CA SER A 219 -48.96 -16.39 -6.95
C SER A 219 -48.03 -16.27 -5.75
N VAL A 220 -47.16 -17.27 -5.58
CA VAL A 220 -46.16 -17.28 -4.53
C VAL A 220 -44.79 -17.25 -5.18
N ARG A 221 -43.93 -16.36 -4.70
CA ARG A 221 -42.51 -16.33 -5.03
C ARG A 221 -41.76 -16.15 -3.73
N CYS A 222 -40.95 -17.13 -3.39
CA CYS A 222 -40.28 -17.14 -2.10
C CYS A 222 -38.92 -16.44 -2.19
N VAL A 223 -38.48 -15.93 -1.05
CA VAL A 223 -37.20 -15.26 -0.88
C VAL A 223 -36.46 -15.89 0.30
N LYS A 224 -35.16 -16.11 0.14
CA LYS A 224 -34.24 -16.41 1.25
C LYS A 224 -33.58 -15.09 1.67
N PRO A 225 -33.87 -14.58 2.88
CA PRO A 225 -33.17 -13.41 3.39
C PRO A 225 -31.70 -13.75 3.61
N ARG A 226 -30.84 -12.76 3.38
CA ARG A 226 -29.41 -12.82 3.63
C ARG A 226 -29.03 -11.64 4.50
N THR A 227 -28.19 -11.86 5.51
CA THR A 227 -27.82 -10.82 6.48
C THR A 227 -26.52 -10.14 6.12
N ILE A 228 -26.17 -10.08 4.83
CA ILE A 228 -24.92 -9.48 4.37
C ILE A 228 -25.04 -8.84 2.99
N VAL A 229 -24.52 -7.61 2.88
CA VAL A 229 -24.37 -6.84 1.64
C VAL A 229 -23.01 -6.15 1.60
N GLU A 230 -22.55 -5.75 0.42
CA GLU A 230 -21.23 -5.12 0.30
C GLU A 230 -21.27 -3.66 0.74
N LYS A 231 -22.34 -2.96 0.34
CA LYS A 231 -22.45 -1.50 0.46
C LYS A 231 -23.80 -1.11 1.04
N MET A 232 -23.85 0.07 1.67
CA MET A 232 -25.10 0.63 2.19
C MET A 232 -26.17 0.82 1.10
N VAL A 233 -25.77 1.13 -0.13
CA VAL A 233 -26.69 1.33 -1.27
C VAL A 233 -27.40 0.04 -1.70
N GLU A 234 -26.92 -1.12 -1.30
CA GLU A 234 -27.55 -2.42 -1.56
C GLU A 234 -28.63 -2.77 -0.54
N LEU A 235 -28.83 -1.93 0.48
CA LEU A 235 -29.93 -2.12 1.43
C LEU A 235 -31.25 -1.61 0.83
N PRO A 236 -32.37 -2.32 1.06
CA PRO A 236 -33.69 -1.82 0.66
C PRO A 236 -34.05 -0.52 1.33
N ILE A 237 -35.03 0.18 0.76
CA ILE A 237 -35.66 1.34 1.40
C ILE A 237 -36.24 0.88 2.74
N CYS A 238 -35.76 1.50 3.82
CA CYS A 238 -36.30 1.27 5.15
C CYS A 238 -37.59 2.06 5.34
N ASP A 239 -38.72 1.41 5.13
CA ASP A 239 -40.05 1.99 5.35
C ASP A 239 -40.96 1.01 6.12
N ASN A 240 -42.19 1.41 6.39
CA ASN A 240 -43.19 0.57 7.05
C ASN A 240 -43.54 -0.72 6.29
N ASP A 241 -43.14 -0.85 5.02
CA ASP A 241 -43.37 -2.04 4.20
C ASP A 241 -42.21 -3.04 4.29
N LEU A 242 -41.06 -2.67 4.86
CA LEU A 242 -39.91 -3.55 5.08
C LEU A 242 -40.01 -4.34 6.40
N VAL A 243 -41.10 -5.10 6.55
CA VAL A 243 -41.41 -5.83 7.78
C VAL A 243 -40.59 -7.12 7.90
N SER A 244 -40.19 -7.47 9.14
CA SER A 244 -39.47 -8.71 9.48
C SER A 244 -38.13 -8.87 8.73
N MET A 245 -37.43 -7.76 8.47
CA MET A 245 -36.08 -7.79 7.91
C MET A 245 -35.08 -8.08 9.05
N PRO A 246 -34.19 -9.09 8.91
CA PRO A 246 -33.13 -9.29 9.90
C PRO A 246 -32.09 -8.17 9.81
N ASN A 247 -31.23 -8.08 10.83
CA ASN A 247 -30.09 -7.18 10.79
C ASN A 247 -29.18 -7.57 9.61
N VAL A 248 -28.64 -6.57 8.92
CA VAL A 248 -27.78 -6.78 7.75
C VAL A 248 -26.40 -6.24 8.06
N TYR A 249 -25.38 -7.09 7.94
CA TYR A 249 -23.97 -6.72 7.98
C TYR A 249 -23.57 -6.06 6.66
N VAL A 250 -23.07 -4.83 6.75
CA VAL A 250 -22.59 -4.06 5.60
C VAL A 250 -21.07 -4.06 5.65
N ILE A 251 -20.47 -4.76 4.70
CA ILE A 251 -19.04 -5.05 4.75
C ILE A 251 -18.19 -3.78 4.62
N GLU A 252 -18.55 -2.85 3.73
CA GLU A 252 -17.87 -1.54 3.61
C GLU A 252 -17.81 -0.76 4.93
N LYS A 253 -18.79 -0.97 5.82
CA LYS A 253 -18.88 -0.29 7.11
C LYS A 253 -18.32 -1.11 8.26
N GLU A 254 -18.06 -2.40 8.06
CA GLU A 254 -17.73 -3.38 9.10
C GLU A 254 -18.72 -3.35 10.28
N ARG A 255 -19.99 -3.06 9.98
CA ARG A 255 -21.07 -2.85 10.96
C ARG A 255 -22.36 -3.49 10.48
N SER A 256 -23.24 -3.77 11.44
CA SER A 256 -24.59 -4.24 11.14
C SER A 256 -25.62 -3.16 11.35
N TYR A 257 -26.68 -3.26 10.57
CA TYR A 257 -27.75 -2.29 10.55
C TYR A 257 -29.09 -2.99 10.70
N TYR A 258 -30.00 -2.36 11.43
CA TYR A 258 -31.41 -2.75 11.47
C TYR A 258 -32.24 -1.61 10.87
N CYS A 259 -33.38 -1.96 10.26
CA CYS A 259 -34.30 -0.97 9.74
C CYS A 259 -35.24 -0.54 10.87
N ASP A 260 -35.12 0.72 11.31
CA ASP A 260 -36.14 1.36 12.14
C ASP A 260 -37.27 1.81 11.22
N THR A 261 -38.35 1.03 11.17
CA THR A 261 -39.51 1.34 10.32
C THR A 261 -40.29 2.57 10.80
N TYR A 262 -40.18 2.93 12.09
CA TYR A 262 -40.86 4.09 12.65
C TYR A 262 -40.20 5.39 12.18
N ASP A 263 -38.87 5.46 12.29
CA ASP A 263 -38.08 6.59 11.82
C ASP A 263 -37.68 6.49 10.33
N GLN A 264 -38.02 5.36 9.68
CA GLN A 264 -37.79 5.06 8.26
C GLN A 264 -36.32 5.19 7.85
N GLN A 265 -35.43 4.66 8.69
CA GLN A 265 -33.98 4.75 8.49
C GLN A 265 -33.25 3.50 8.97
N TRP A 266 -32.10 3.24 8.35
CA TRP A 266 -31.18 2.20 8.80
C TRP A 266 -30.32 2.71 9.94
N GLU A 267 -30.37 2.03 11.08
CA GLU A 267 -29.60 2.37 12.26
C GLU A 267 -28.54 1.32 12.55
N GLU A 268 -27.36 1.76 13.01
CA GLU A 268 -26.28 0.86 13.40
C GLU A 268 -26.66 0.07 14.65
N THR A 269 -26.34 -1.21 14.65
CA THR A 269 -26.47 -2.10 15.80
C THR A 269 -25.17 -2.83 16.09
N GLY A 270 -24.91 -3.07 17.38
CA GLY A 270 -23.78 -3.89 17.84
C GLY A 270 -23.97 -5.40 17.59
N SER A 271 -25.17 -5.83 17.17
CA SER A 271 -25.44 -7.23 16.84
C SER A 271 -25.10 -7.52 15.37
N GLY A 272 -23.89 -8.05 15.19
CA GLY A 272 -23.38 -8.55 13.91
C GLY A 272 -24.01 -9.86 13.46
N GLU A 273 -25.34 -9.98 13.47
CA GLU A 273 -26.02 -11.28 13.45
C GLU A 273 -26.28 -11.83 12.04
N CYS A 274 -25.71 -13.00 11.75
CA CYS A 274 -26.19 -13.84 10.66
C CYS A 274 -27.21 -14.85 11.15
N LEU A 275 -28.12 -15.27 10.28
CA LEU A 275 -29.17 -16.21 10.61
C LEU A 275 -28.58 -17.58 10.94
N ALA A 276 -29.28 -18.36 11.77
CA ALA A 276 -28.91 -19.76 12.02
C ALA A 276 -28.86 -20.60 10.72
N SER A 277 -29.68 -20.23 9.71
CA SER A 277 -29.66 -20.83 8.38
C SER A 277 -28.44 -20.45 7.54
N GLU A 278 -27.69 -19.43 7.95
CA GLU A 278 -26.46 -18.96 7.29
C GLU A 278 -25.22 -19.49 8.03
N GLU A 279 -25.34 -20.25 9.12
CA GLU A 279 -24.19 -20.74 9.89
C GLU A 279 -23.26 -21.60 8.99
N LYS A 280 -21.98 -21.22 8.93
CA LYS A 280 -20.93 -21.72 8.01
C LYS A 280 -21.05 -21.32 6.55
N ASP A 281 -22.02 -20.48 6.19
CA ASP A 281 -22.05 -19.88 4.85
C ASP A 281 -20.86 -18.93 4.68
N PHE A 282 -20.32 -18.92 3.47
CA PHE A 282 -19.23 -18.03 3.07
C PHE A 282 -19.74 -16.86 2.22
N TYR A 283 -19.03 -15.75 2.31
CA TYR A 283 -19.24 -14.57 1.47
C TYR A 283 -17.90 -14.11 0.90
N LEU A 284 -17.76 -14.05 -0.42
CA LEU A 284 -16.58 -13.50 -1.08
C LEU A 284 -16.78 -12.02 -1.40
N MET A 285 -15.80 -11.19 -1.06
CA MET A 285 -15.69 -9.79 -1.47
C MET A 285 -14.24 -9.50 -1.88
N ASN A 286 -13.99 -8.96 -3.08
CA ASN A 286 -12.71 -8.33 -3.48
C ASN A 286 -11.42 -8.95 -2.88
N GLY A 287 -11.27 -10.29 -2.95
CA GLY A 287 -10.09 -11.01 -2.44
C GLY A 287 -10.14 -11.44 -0.96
N GLY A 288 -11.19 -11.09 -0.24
CA GLY A 288 -11.52 -11.51 1.11
C GLY A 288 -12.73 -12.46 1.18
N LEU A 289 -12.73 -13.34 2.15
CA LEU A 289 -13.72 -14.37 2.45
C LEU A 289 -14.22 -14.15 3.89
N LEU A 290 -15.51 -13.92 4.03
CA LEU A 290 -16.20 -13.89 5.32
C LEU A 290 -16.91 -15.22 5.54
N VAL A 291 -17.09 -15.59 6.81
CA VAL A 291 -17.85 -16.76 7.24
C VAL A 291 -18.83 -16.35 8.33
N CYS A 292 -20.03 -16.90 8.28
CA CYS A 292 -20.97 -16.82 9.38
C CYS A 292 -20.60 -17.87 10.43
N ARG A 293 -20.15 -17.43 11.61
CA ARG A 293 -19.74 -18.31 12.71
C ARG A 293 -20.27 -17.79 14.03
N ASN A 294 -20.93 -18.66 14.80
CA ASN A 294 -21.63 -18.30 16.02
C ASN A 294 -22.67 -17.20 15.77
N GLN A 295 -23.42 -17.31 14.67
CA GLN A 295 -24.37 -16.30 14.21
C GLN A 295 -23.72 -14.92 14.04
N LYS A 296 -22.43 -14.84 13.67
CA LYS A 296 -21.80 -13.56 13.27
C LYS A 296 -20.99 -13.67 12.00
N TRP A 297 -21.13 -12.67 11.13
CA TRP A 297 -20.24 -12.49 9.98
C TRP A 297 -18.85 -12.05 10.46
N GLN A 298 -17.82 -12.81 10.10
CA GLN A 298 -16.45 -12.58 10.51
C GLN A 298 -15.49 -12.92 9.38
N VAL A 299 -14.29 -12.33 9.40
CA VAL A 299 -13.19 -12.70 8.50
C VAL A 299 -12.88 -14.18 8.66
N ALA A 300 -12.98 -14.92 7.56
CA ALA A 300 -12.71 -16.36 7.55
C ALA A 300 -11.23 -16.60 7.84
N THR A 301 -10.96 -17.67 8.58
CA THR A 301 -9.62 -18.18 8.85
C THR A 301 -9.41 -19.50 8.14
N ILE A 302 -8.16 -19.95 8.04
CA ILE A 302 -7.84 -21.23 7.39
C ILE A 302 -8.56 -22.42 8.05
N ARG A 303 -8.97 -22.29 9.31
CA ARG A 303 -9.76 -23.28 10.04
C ARG A 303 -11.19 -23.39 9.53
N ASP A 304 -11.74 -22.29 9.04
CA ASP A 304 -13.09 -22.26 8.46
C ASP A 304 -13.08 -22.88 7.06
N ALA A 305 -12.00 -22.71 6.30
CA ALA A 305 -11.83 -23.24 4.95
C ALA A 305 -11.81 -24.79 4.84
N GLY A 306 -11.78 -25.53 5.96
CA GLY A 306 -11.84 -26.99 5.95
C GLY A 306 -10.57 -27.70 5.45
N GLU A 307 -9.47 -26.95 5.24
CA GLU A 307 -8.19 -27.51 4.82
C GLU A 307 -7.57 -28.36 5.92
N LYS A 308 -7.15 -29.57 5.56
CA LYS A 308 -6.48 -30.48 6.48
C LYS A 308 -5.02 -30.07 6.59
N CYS A 309 -4.54 -29.92 7.81
CA CYS A 309 -3.12 -29.90 8.12
C CYS A 309 -2.75 -31.25 8.72
N THR A 310 -2.31 -32.19 7.88
CA THR A 310 -1.78 -33.49 8.30
C THR A 310 -0.30 -33.58 7.98
N LYS A 311 0.33 -34.71 8.35
CA LYS A 311 1.75 -34.95 8.05
C LYS A 311 2.08 -34.89 6.56
N ALA A 312 1.11 -35.16 5.68
CA ALA A 312 1.28 -35.09 4.24
C ALA A 312 1.37 -33.64 3.72
N GLU A 313 0.81 -32.68 4.46
CA GLU A 313 0.77 -31.26 4.08
C GLU A 313 1.73 -30.40 4.91
N LEU A 314 2.65 -30.99 5.68
CA LEU A 314 3.62 -30.23 6.46
C LEU A 314 4.41 -29.28 5.57
N TYR A 315 4.51 -28.04 6.02
CA TYR A 315 5.12 -26.89 5.34
C TYR A 315 4.39 -26.39 4.09
N ASN A 316 3.22 -26.92 3.76
CA ASN A 316 2.36 -26.29 2.76
C ASN A 316 1.89 -24.93 3.28
N GLU A 317 1.93 -23.94 2.41
CA GLU A 317 1.57 -22.57 2.72
C GLU A 317 0.30 -22.17 1.97
N TYR A 318 -0.57 -21.45 2.65
CA TYR A 318 -1.88 -21.04 2.14
C TYR A 318 -2.09 -19.56 2.42
N VAL A 319 -2.72 -18.85 1.49
CA VAL A 319 -3.12 -17.45 1.72
C VAL A 319 -4.64 -17.39 1.75
N LEU A 320 -5.17 -16.81 2.83
CA LEU A 320 -6.59 -16.52 2.98
C LEU A 320 -6.73 -15.13 3.58
N ASN A 321 -7.48 -14.25 2.93
CA ASN A 321 -7.71 -12.87 3.37
C ASN A 321 -6.39 -12.11 3.58
N SER A 322 -5.48 -12.22 2.60
CA SER A 322 -4.12 -11.68 2.64
C SER A 322 -3.26 -12.15 3.82
N THR A 323 -3.74 -13.15 4.56
CA THR A 323 -3.04 -13.74 5.69
C THR A 323 -2.44 -15.07 5.25
N ARG A 324 -1.13 -15.22 5.46
CA ARG A 324 -0.38 -16.43 5.08
C ARG A 324 -0.32 -17.40 6.25
N TYR A 325 -0.64 -18.65 5.99
CA TYR A 325 -0.63 -19.74 6.96
C TYR A 325 0.32 -20.83 6.50
N VAL A 326 0.91 -21.55 7.45
CA VAL A 326 1.72 -22.75 7.19
C VAL A 326 1.19 -23.91 8.02
N CYS A 327 1.18 -25.10 7.44
CA CYS A 327 0.86 -26.31 8.18
C CYS A 327 2.11 -26.82 8.92
N LEU A 328 2.04 -26.90 10.24
CA LEU A 328 3.09 -27.46 11.11
C LEU A 328 2.54 -28.64 11.91
N ASP A 329 3.38 -29.32 12.68
CA ASP A 329 2.94 -30.43 13.55
C ASP A 329 1.90 -29.99 14.60
N SER A 330 1.87 -28.70 14.95
CA SER A 330 0.87 -28.08 15.83
C SER A 330 -0.44 -27.71 15.12
N GLY A 331 -0.55 -27.96 13.82
CA GLY A 331 -1.65 -27.54 12.97
C GLY A 331 -1.34 -26.30 12.15
N TRP A 332 -2.40 -25.64 11.66
CA TRP A 332 -2.28 -24.37 10.93
C TRP A 332 -1.78 -23.24 11.84
N VAL A 333 -0.69 -22.61 11.42
CA VAL A 333 -0.09 -21.45 12.10
C VAL A 333 -0.09 -20.26 11.16
N GLU A 334 -0.53 -19.11 11.66
CA GLU A 334 -0.45 -17.83 10.96
C GLU A 334 1.02 -17.35 10.94
N LEU A 335 1.53 -17.05 9.75
CA LEU A 335 2.87 -16.48 9.61
C LEU A 335 2.84 -15.00 9.98
N LYS A 336 3.80 -14.60 10.81
CA LYS A 336 4.06 -13.20 11.15
C LYS A 336 5.25 -12.68 10.35
N PHE A 337 5.38 -11.36 10.28
CA PHE A 337 6.52 -10.72 9.66
C PHE A 337 7.83 -11.22 10.30
N PRO A 338 8.88 -11.55 9.53
CA PRO A 338 9.00 -11.39 8.06
C PRO A 338 8.51 -12.62 7.25
N ALA A 339 8.22 -13.75 7.90
CA ALA A 339 7.78 -14.98 7.24
C ALA A 339 6.45 -14.82 6.48
N SER A 340 5.59 -13.88 6.89
CA SER A 340 4.36 -13.55 6.16
C SER A 340 4.63 -13.09 4.73
N VAL A 341 5.80 -12.48 4.48
CA VAL A 341 6.26 -12.01 3.16
C VAL A 341 7.19 -13.05 2.53
N LEU A 342 8.16 -13.55 3.29
CA LEU A 342 9.24 -14.41 2.79
C LEU A 342 8.91 -15.91 2.76
N GLY A 343 7.72 -16.29 3.22
CA GLY A 343 7.36 -17.69 3.45
C GLY A 343 8.01 -18.29 4.69
N TYR A 344 7.65 -19.53 5.00
CA TYR A 344 8.11 -20.19 6.21
C TYR A 344 9.57 -20.64 6.11
N CYS A 345 10.42 -20.14 7.02
CA CYS A 345 11.80 -20.56 7.14
C CYS A 345 11.87 -22.01 7.65
N ARG A 346 12.43 -22.90 6.83
CA ARG A 346 12.59 -24.33 7.10
C ARG A 346 13.96 -24.80 6.65
N GLU A 347 14.33 -26.03 6.99
CA GLU A 347 15.65 -26.60 6.73
C GLU A 347 16.15 -26.44 5.29
N LYS A 348 15.26 -26.60 4.30
CA LYS A 348 15.57 -26.39 2.86
C LYS A 348 16.08 -24.97 2.54
N PHE A 349 15.78 -24.00 3.40
CA PHE A 349 16.13 -22.59 3.25
C PHE A 349 17.18 -22.11 4.24
N TYR A 350 17.74 -22.97 5.09
CA TYR A 350 18.79 -22.55 6.02
C TYR A 350 20.01 -22.02 5.26
N GLY A 351 20.51 -20.86 5.70
CA GLY A 351 21.58 -20.10 5.06
C GLY A 351 21.14 -19.28 3.84
N LYS A 352 19.88 -19.36 3.40
CA LYS A 352 19.39 -18.52 2.30
C LYS A 352 19.12 -17.10 2.78
N VAL A 353 19.45 -16.14 1.91
CA VAL A 353 19.23 -14.71 2.11
C VAL A 353 18.12 -14.22 1.20
N ALA A 354 17.11 -13.57 1.78
CA ALA A 354 15.98 -12.99 1.06
C ALA A 354 15.77 -11.53 1.46
N LYS A 355 15.23 -10.71 0.55
CA LYS A 355 14.91 -9.29 0.82
C LYS A 355 13.41 -9.05 0.87
N THR A 356 13.00 -8.15 1.75
CA THR A 356 11.64 -7.57 1.75
C THR A 356 11.58 -6.36 0.81
N ASP A 357 10.37 -5.87 0.54
CA ASP A 357 10.14 -4.67 -0.29
C ASP A 357 10.82 -3.40 0.27
N GLU A 358 11.09 -3.36 1.57
CA GLU A 358 11.84 -2.30 2.25
C GLU A 358 13.36 -2.43 2.07
N ASN A 359 13.84 -3.32 1.19
CA ASN A 359 15.26 -3.61 0.91
C ASN A 359 16.05 -4.11 2.14
N VAL A 360 15.35 -4.64 3.15
CA VAL A 360 15.94 -5.26 4.34
C VAL A 360 16.20 -6.74 4.06
N SER A 361 17.45 -7.18 4.29
CA SER A 361 17.86 -8.56 4.05
C SER A 361 17.66 -9.43 5.30
N TYR A 362 17.05 -10.60 5.13
CA TYR A 362 16.86 -11.63 6.16
C TYR A 362 17.53 -12.94 5.77
N THR A 363 18.11 -13.62 6.76
CA THR A 363 18.71 -14.95 6.62
C THR A 363 17.89 -15.95 7.40
N CYS A 364 17.61 -17.11 6.79
CA CYS A 364 16.87 -18.19 7.42
C CYS A 364 17.82 -19.13 8.15
N ASP A 365 17.54 -19.43 9.42
CA ASP A 365 18.26 -20.42 10.23
C ASP A 365 17.30 -21.26 11.10
N SER A 366 17.85 -22.05 12.03
CA SER A 366 17.05 -22.94 12.91
C SER A 366 16.03 -22.22 13.80
N THR A 367 16.18 -20.91 14.00
CA THR A 367 15.26 -20.08 14.81
C THR A 367 14.22 -19.35 13.96
N GLY A 368 14.37 -19.37 12.63
CA GLY A 368 13.50 -18.68 11.69
C GLY A 368 14.26 -17.65 10.86
N TRP A 369 13.53 -16.67 10.34
CA TRP A 369 14.13 -15.53 9.65
C TRP A 369 14.66 -14.51 10.66
N ARG A 370 15.95 -14.18 10.56
CA ARG A 370 16.59 -13.10 11.32
C ARG A 370 17.22 -12.09 10.37
N TYR A 371 17.58 -10.91 10.89
CA TYR A 371 18.36 -9.95 10.11
C TYR A 371 19.65 -10.61 9.59
N THR A 372 19.94 -10.36 8.31
CA THR A 372 21.17 -10.84 7.68
C THR A 372 22.35 -10.08 8.27
N LEU A 373 23.35 -10.82 8.73
CA LEU A 373 24.63 -10.30 9.12
C LEU A 373 25.57 -10.31 7.91
N ILE A 374 26.61 -9.48 7.93
CA ILE A 374 27.55 -9.41 6.81
C ILE A 374 28.31 -10.74 6.62
N GLU A 375 28.52 -11.47 7.71
CA GLU A 375 29.16 -12.78 7.75
C GLU A 375 28.33 -13.87 7.05
N ASP A 376 26.99 -13.74 7.03
CA ASP A 376 26.12 -14.69 6.34
C ASP A 376 26.33 -14.65 4.81
N VAL A 377 26.78 -13.51 4.28
CA VAL A 377 26.94 -13.27 2.84
C VAL A 377 28.39 -13.40 2.40
N TYR A 378 29.31 -12.81 3.16
CA TYR A 378 30.72 -12.71 2.77
C TYR A 378 31.64 -13.59 3.60
N GLY A 379 31.10 -14.32 4.58
CA GLY A 379 31.89 -15.11 5.53
C GLY A 379 32.54 -14.23 6.60
N GLU A 380 33.26 -14.86 7.51
CA GLU A 380 34.05 -14.17 8.51
C GLU A 380 35.18 -13.36 7.87
N CYS A 381 35.53 -12.24 8.49
CA CYS A 381 36.69 -11.45 8.10
C CYS A 381 37.97 -12.19 8.53
N VAL A 382 38.62 -12.83 7.56
CA VAL A 382 39.87 -13.59 7.76
C VAL A 382 41.07 -12.83 7.22
N GLU A 383 42.30 -13.25 7.58
CA GLU A 383 43.55 -12.58 7.18
C GLU A 383 43.65 -12.31 5.68
N ASP A 384 43.28 -13.29 4.84
CA ASP A 384 43.29 -13.17 3.37
C ASP A 384 42.28 -12.15 2.82
N SER A 385 41.31 -11.74 3.66
CA SER A 385 40.27 -10.78 3.31
C SER A 385 40.53 -9.38 3.87
N VAL A 386 41.61 -9.14 4.61
CA VAL A 386 41.90 -7.80 5.16
C VAL A 386 42.01 -6.75 4.04
N TYR A 387 41.41 -5.58 4.28
CA TYR A 387 41.17 -4.49 3.32
C TYR A 387 40.23 -4.81 2.16
N LYS A 388 39.62 -6.00 2.10
CA LYS A 388 38.56 -6.29 1.13
C LYS A 388 37.36 -5.41 1.43
N VAL A 389 36.99 -4.59 0.45
CA VAL A 389 35.79 -3.74 0.52
C VAL A 389 34.64 -4.46 -0.20
N VAL A 390 33.52 -4.57 0.49
CA VAL A 390 32.27 -5.14 -0.03
C VAL A 390 31.13 -4.17 0.21
N GLU A 391 30.05 -4.34 -0.54
CA GLU A 391 28.82 -3.58 -0.30
C GLU A 391 27.80 -4.51 0.37
N PHE A 392 27.12 -4.04 1.41
CA PHE A 392 26.07 -4.78 2.11
C PHE A 392 24.98 -3.82 2.60
N ASN A 393 23.73 -4.10 2.24
CA ASN A 393 22.56 -3.23 2.42
C ASN A 393 22.77 -1.76 1.98
N GLY A 394 23.45 -1.56 0.84
CA GLY A 394 23.70 -0.23 0.25
C GLY A 394 24.77 0.58 0.96
N LYS A 395 25.45 0.00 1.95
CA LYS A 395 26.60 0.59 2.63
C LYS A 395 27.85 -0.21 2.30
N LYS A 396 28.98 0.46 2.20
CA LYS A 396 30.29 -0.18 2.03
C LYS A 396 30.81 -0.63 3.40
N TRP A 397 31.39 -1.81 3.42
CA TRP A 397 32.05 -2.42 4.57
C TRP A 397 33.45 -2.85 4.17
N MET A 398 34.37 -2.86 5.11
CA MET A 398 35.75 -3.30 4.91
C MET A 398 36.10 -4.35 5.96
N CYS A 399 36.74 -5.44 5.55
CA CYS A 399 37.35 -6.36 6.51
C CYS A 399 38.61 -5.67 7.08
N HIS A 400 38.55 -5.28 8.35
CA HIS A 400 39.59 -4.52 9.03
C HIS A 400 40.72 -5.42 9.51
N SER A 401 41.92 -4.87 9.77
CA SER A 401 43.08 -5.62 10.28
C SER A 401 42.85 -6.30 11.64
N SER A 402 41.81 -5.88 12.37
CA SER A 402 41.35 -6.54 13.60
C SER A 402 40.55 -7.83 13.35
N LEU A 403 40.42 -8.28 12.10
CA LEU A 403 39.66 -9.46 11.69
C LEU A 403 38.14 -9.34 11.95
N GLU A 404 37.64 -8.10 11.88
CA GLU A 404 36.21 -7.80 11.99
C GLU A 404 35.75 -6.97 10.79
N TRP A 405 34.49 -7.18 10.39
CA TRP A 405 33.86 -6.35 9.36
C TRP A 405 33.54 -4.97 9.93
N TYR A 406 34.14 -3.94 9.34
CA TYR A 406 33.96 -2.55 9.73
C TYR A 406 32.99 -1.84 8.77
N LEU A 407 31.94 -1.24 9.34
CA LEU A 407 31.02 -0.37 8.61
C LEU A 407 31.63 1.02 8.49
N GLY A 408 31.89 1.46 7.25
CA GLY A 408 32.46 2.79 7.02
C GLY A 408 31.56 3.91 7.48
N ASN A 409 32.16 4.96 8.05
CA ASN A 409 31.47 6.21 8.37
C ASN A 409 31.14 7.00 7.09
N ASP A 410 30.36 8.09 7.20
CA ASP A 410 29.89 8.86 6.02
C ASP A 410 31.03 9.33 5.11
N GLN A 411 32.17 9.73 5.70
CA GLN A 411 33.36 10.11 4.95
C GLN A 411 33.89 8.94 4.12
N GLU A 412 34.07 7.76 4.71
CA GLU A 412 34.57 6.56 4.00
C GLU A 412 33.55 5.99 3.00
N GLN A 413 32.25 6.14 3.26
CA GLN A 413 31.22 5.79 2.28
C GLN A 413 31.39 6.60 0.99
N ALA A 414 31.68 7.89 1.12
CA ALA A 414 31.86 8.81 0.00
C ALA A 414 33.22 8.64 -0.71
N MET A 415 34.32 8.74 0.03
CA MET A 415 35.66 8.81 -0.55
C MET A 415 36.45 7.50 -0.49
N GLY A 416 35.89 6.43 0.08
CA GLY A 416 36.53 5.12 0.24
C GLY A 416 37.31 4.96 1.54
N PHE A 417 37.55 3.71 1.92
CA PHE A 417 38.29 3.35 3.15
C PHE A 417 39.79 3.65 3.04
N CYS A 418 40.41 3.96 4.18
CA CYS A 418 41.86 4.09 4.28
C CYS A 418 42.49 2.69 4.25
N THR A 419 42.90 2.26 3.06
CA THR A 419 43.48 0.93 2.80
C THR A 419 44.97 1.06 2.51
N LYS A 420 45.69 -0.07 2.55
CA LYS A 420 47.14 -0.13 2.31
C LYS A 420 47.59 0.56 1.03
N ASP A 421 46.82 0.44 -0.05
CA ASP A 421 47.14 1.07 -1.35
C ASP A 421 46.96 2.59 -1.34
N LEU A 422 46.29 3.13 -0.32
CA LEU A 422 46.01 4.54 -0.14
C LEU A 422 46.80 5.16 1.02
N PHE A 423 47.67 4.41 1.70
CA PHE A 423 48.50 4.97 2.76
C PHE A 423 49.32 6.16 2.24
N ASP A 424 49.36 7.22 3.06
CA ASP A 424 49.94 8.53 2.78
C ASP A 424 49.25 9.34 1.66
N SER A 425 48.26 8.77 0.97
CA SER A 425 47.43 9.52 0.02
C SER A 425 46.56 10.54 0.73
N VAL A 426 46.30 11.65 0.04
CA VAL A 426 45.44 12.73 0.52
C VAL A 426 44.19 12.78 -0.34
N ARG A 427 43.03 12.85 0.30
CA ARG A 427 41.72 13.02 -0.32
C ARG A 427 40.96 14.17 0.31
N THR A 428 39.92 14.63 -0.38
CA THR A 428 39.04 15.70 0.09
C THR A 428 37.65 15.14 0.39
N TYR A 429 37.05 15.61 1.47
CA TYR A 429 35.65 15.34 1.81
C TYR A 429 35.06 16.56 2.50
N SER A 430 33.92 17.04 1.99
CA SER A 430 33.27 18.26 2.47
C SER A 430 34.21 19.48 2.47
N GLY A 431 35.17 19.52 1.53
CA GLY A 431 36.12 20.60 1.35
C GLY A 431 37.33 20.58 2.29
N GLU A 432 37.40 19.64 3.24
CA GLU A 432 38.55 19.45 4.11
C GLU A 432 39.50 18.38 3.55
N PHE A 433 40.77 18.46 3.91
CA PHE A 433 41.81 17.51 3.49
C PHE A 433 42.00 16.42 4.53
N TYR A 434 42.16 15.19 4.06
CA TYR A 434 42.39 14.04 4.90
C TYR A 434 43.51 13.18 4.35
N ARG A 435 44.46 12.80 5.19
CA ARG A 435 45.51 11.83 4.89
C ARG A 435 45.13 10.47 5.44
N CYS A 436 45.34 9.43 4.64
CA CYS A 436 45.19 8.07 5.09
C CYS A 436 46.45 7.61 5.83
N GLY A 437 46.32 7.37 7.14
CA GLY A 437 47.43 7.02 8.02
C GLY A 437 47.58 5.51 8.19
N SER A 438 48.81 5.00 8.05
CA SER A 438 49.12 3.57 8.19
C SER A 438 49.11 3.07 9.64
N ALA A 439 49.24 3.95 10.64
CA ALA A 439 49.29 3.57 12.05
C ALA A 439 47.92 3.18 12.64
N PHE A 440 46.85 3.80 12.13
CA PHE A 440 45.47 3.62 12.62
C PHE A 440 44.50 3.25 11.50
N GLU A 441 45.01 2.99 10.29
CA GLU A 441 44.23 2.57 9.10
C GLU A 441 42.99 3.45 8.87
N SER A 442 43.13 4.74 9.12
CA SER A 442 42.03 5.70 9.15
C SER A 442 42.45 7.03 8.54
N TRP A 443 41.45 7.79 8.13
CA TRP A 443 41.61 9.13 7.60
C TRP A 443 41.77 10.14 8.75
N SER A 444 42.90 10.82 8.78
CA SER A 444 43.16 11.93 9.70
C SER A 444 43.11 13.25 8.95
N TRP A 445 42.47 14.26 9.55
CA TRP A 445 42.40 15.60 9.00
C TRP A 445 43.79 16.25 8.88
N GLU A 446 43.98 17.03 7.82
CA GLU A 446 45.19 17.79 7.53
C GLU A 446 44.84 19.27 7.26
N TYR A 447 45.76 20.16 7.60
CA TYR A 447 45.55 21.59 7.39
C TYR A 447 45.56 21.93 5.89
N ALA A 448 44.55 22.66 5.42
CA ALA A 448 44.47 23.12 4.03
C ALA A 448 45.71 23.93 3.59
N THR A 449 46.36 24.63 4.50
CA THR A 449 47.59 25.41 4.24
C THR A 449 48.78 24.56 3.78
N GLU A 450 48.76 23.24 4.03
CA GLU A 450 49.80 22.31 3.57
C GLU A 450 49.58 21.83 2.14
N HIS A 451 48.35 21.98 1.63
CA HIS A 451 47.94 21.50 0.31
C HIS A 451 47.61 22.62 -0.68
N LEU A 452 47.26 23.81 -0.18
CA LEU A 452 47.03 25.00 -0.99
C LEU A 452 48.35 25.66 -1.42
N PRO A 453 48.40 26.29 -2.61
CA PRO A 453 49.55 27.06 -3.01
C PRO A 453 49.79 28.23 -2.05
N LYS A 454 51.03 28.72 -1.96
CA LYS A 454 51.37 29.86 -1.10
C LYS A 454 50.50 31.08 -1.45
N CYS A 455 49.83 31.62 -0.44
CA CYS A 455 49.13 32.91 -0.56
C CYS A 455 50.19 34.02 -0.55
N ASP A 456 50.29 34.74 -1.66
CA ASP A 456 51.23 35.85 -1.86
C ASP A 456 50.54 36.99 -2.60
N LYS A 457 51.25 38.10 -2.80
CA LYS A 457 50.69 39.31 -3.43
C LYS A 457 50.10 39.07 -4.83
N SER A 458 50.59 38.06 -5.55
CA SER A 458 50.07 37.73 -6.89
C SER A 458 48.72 37.00 -6.85
N ARG A 459 48.40 36.41 -5.70
CA ARG A 459 47.18 35.64 -5.45
C ARG A 459 46.24 36.34 -4.46
N MET A 460 46.54 37.57 -4.07
CA MET A 460 45.70 38.32 -3.14
C MET A 460 44.30 38.47 -3.75
N TRP A 461 43.29 38.06 -3.00
CA TRP A 461 41.87 37.94 -3.37
C TRP A 461 41.53 36.80 -4.34
N ASP A 462 42.50 35.96 -4.73
CA ASP A 462 42.21 34.74 -5.48
C ASP A 462 41.38 33.78 -4.60
N THR A 463 40.47 33.07 -5.26
CA THR A 463 39.67 32.01 -4.63
C THR A 463 40.01 30.64 -5.21
N ILE A 464 39.97 29.62 -4.36
CA ILE A 464 40.11 28.21 -4.73
C ILE A 464 38.94 27.44 -4.13
N THR A 465 38.21 26.71 -4.97
CA THR A 465 37.10 25.85 -4.52
C THR A 465 37.55 24.40 -4.46
N ILE A 466 37.29 23.74 -3.33
CA ILE A 466 37.57 22.33 -3.08
C ILE A 466 36.28 21.70 -2.56
N ASP A 467 35.77 20.71 -3.29
CA ASP A 467 34.42 20.18 -3.13
C ASP A 467 33.37 21.30 -3.08
N SER A 468 32.79 21.58 -1.90
CA SER A 468 31.83 22.65 -1.64
C SER A 468 32.42 23.87 -0.91
N THR A 469 33.68 23.81 -0.48
CA THR A 469 34.30 24.84 0.35
C THR A 469 35.13 25.78 -0.51
N VAL A 470 34.97 27.09 -0.29
CA VAL A 470 35.72 28.12 -1.00
C VAL A 470 36.75 28.74 -0.05
N TYR A 471 38.01 28.72 -0.46
CA TYR A 471 39.13 29.37 0.22
C TYR A 471 39.48 30.65 -0.51
N MET A 472 39.86 31.70 0.22
CA MET A 472 40.34 32.97 -0.35
C MET A 472 41.65 33.37 0.28
N CYS A 473 42.60 33.80 -0.56
CA CYS A 473 43.84 34.41 -0.14
C CYS A 473 43.56 35.88 0.20
N ASN A 474 43.66 36.25 1.47
CA ASN A 474 43.17 37.54 1.95
C ASN A 474 44.23 38.66 1.86
N GLY A 475 43.82 39.88 2.25
CA GLY A 475 44.69 41.06 2.23
C GLY A 475 45.92 40.99 3.16
N ASP A 476 45.91 40.09 4.15
CA ASP A 476 47.05 39.81 5.04
C ASP A 476 47.98 38.71 4.48
N LEU A 477 47.72 38.24 3.25
CA LEU A 477 48.43 37.15 2.58
C LEU A 477 48.29 35.80 3.31
N GLU A 478 47.12 35.55 3.89
CA GLU A 478 46.76 34.29 4.54
C GLU A 478 45.52 33.67 3.88
N TRP A 479 45.43 32.34 3.87
CA TRP A 479 44.22 31.64 3.44
C TRP A 479 43.15 31.71 4.53
N GLN A 480 41.91 31.97 4.13
CA GLN A 480 40.73 31.95 5.00
C GLN A 480 39.55 31.24 4.31
N TYR A 481 38.61 30.74 5.10
CA TYR A 481 37.32 30.27 4.59
C TYR A 481 36.50 31.45 4.09
N VAL A 482 35.81 31.25 2.97
CA VAL A 482 34.84 32.22 2.45
C VAL A 482 33.47 31.88 2.99
N ASN A 483 32.99 32.67 3.95
CA ASN A 483 31.64 32.57 4.45
C ASN A 483 30.69 33.44 3.59
N MET A 484 29.57 32.87 3.13
CA MET A 484 28.55 33.48 2.25
C MET A 484 29.05 34.07 0.91
N GLY A 485 30.34 34.00 0.60
CA GLY A 485 30.89 34.58 -0.63
C GLY A 485 30.55 33.83 -1.93
N TYR A 486 29.95 32.64 -1.83
CA TYR A 486 29.32 31.99 -2.99
C TYR A 486 28.01 32.66 -3.42
N VAL A 487 27.33 33.35 -2.50
CA VAL A 487 26.08 34.09 -2.77
C VAL A 487 26.39 35.51 -3.24
N TYR A 488 27.28 36.20 -2.52
CA TYR A 488 27.49 37.64 -2.67
C TYR A 488 28.82 38.02 -3.34
N GLY A 489 29.65 37.03 -3.71
CA GLY A 489 31.03 37.25 -4.12
C GLY A 489 31.98 37.43 -2.93
N PRO A 490 33.30 37.46 -3.16
CA PRO A 490 34.28 37.61 -2.10
C PRO A 490 34.14 38.97 -1.40
N CYS A 491 34.21 38.95 -0.07
CA CYS A 491 34.39 40.17 0.72
C CYS A 491 35.87 40.54 0.67
N THR A 492 36.17 41.71 0.14
CA THR A 492 37.53 42.24 -0.11
C THR A 492 37.60 43.68 0.37
N ASP A 493 38.77 44.31 0.31
CA ASP A 493 38.90 45.73 0.65
C ASP A 493 38.05 46.65 -0.25
N ASP A 494 37.74 46.24 -1.49
CA ASP A 494 37.00 47.06 -2.46
C ASP A 494 35.50 47.21 -2.12
N ASN A 495 34.92 46.25 -1.40
CA ASN A 495 33.50 46.22 -1.03
C ASN A 495 33.26 46.21 0.49
N LEU A 496 34.24 46.63 1.29
CA LEU A 496 34.04 46.81 2.72
C LEU A 496 32.89 47.78 3.02
N GLY A 497 31.95 47.33 3.84
CA GLY A 497 30.75 48.06 4.21
C GLY A 497 29.58 47.91 3.25
N GLU A 498 29.75 47.20 2.13
CA GLU A 498 28.63 46.81 1.28
C GLU A 498 27.65 45.93 2.06
N ILE A 499 26.35 46.11 1.83
CA ILE A 499 25.27 45.38 2.49
C ILE A 499 24.50 44.58 1.44
N GLN A 500 24.30 43.31 1.71
CA GLN A 500 23.52 42.38 0.91
C GLN A 500 22.33 41.86 1.72
N TYR A 501 21.20 41.64 1.06
CA TYR A 501 19.98 41.10 1.69
C TYR A 501 19.77 39.66 1.27
N ASP A 502 19.67 38.77 2.25
CA ASP A 502 19.34 37.36 2.03
C ASP A 502 17.82 37.19 2.04
N GLU A 503 17.22 36.91 0.87
CA GLU A 503 15.77 36.71 0.78
C GLU A 503 15.29 35.44 1.52
N SER A 504 16.16 34.43 1.65
CA SER A 504 15.81 33.14 2.24
C SER A 504 15.78 33.19 3.76
N GLU A 505 16.79 33.81 4.37
CA GLU A 505 16.89 33.98 5.83
C GLU A 505 16.20 35.28 6.32
N ARG A 506 15.84 36.18 5.41
CA ARG A 506 15.30 37.53 5.70
C ARG A 506 16.23 38.37 6.57
N GLU A 507 17.53 38.16 6.38
CA GLU A 507 18.60 38.79 7.13
C GLU A 507 19.47 39.67 6.22
N TYR A 508 20.21 40.60 6.82
CA TYR A 508 21.15 41.45 6.10
C TYR A 508 22.57 41.05 6.48
N TYR A 509 23.45 40.99 5.50
CA TYR A 509 24.86 40.69 5.68
C TYR A 509 25.70 41.89 5.22
N MET A 510 26.73 42.24 5.98
CA MET A 510 27.67 43.31 5.62
C MET A 510 29.07 42.74 5.44
N CYS A 511 29.76 43.16 4.38
CA CYS A 511 31.17 42.80 4.19
C CYS A 511 32.02 43.61 5.17
N ILE A 512 32.68 42.91 6.10
CA ILE A 512 33.50 43.54 7.15
C ILE A 512 34.86 42.86 7.32
N LYS A 513 35.79 43.62 7.88
CA LYS A 513 37.11 43.16 8.31
C LYS A 513 37.12 42.98 9.83
N HIS A 514 37.45 41.80 10.32
CA HIS A 514 37.49 41.50 11.75
C HIS A 514 38.64 40.53 12.08
N SER A 515 38.89 40.28 13.36
CA SER A 515 39.93 39.35 13.81
C SER A 515 39.36 37.94 13.99
N ALA A 516 39.90 36.96 13.27
CA ALA A 516 39.52 35.56 13.40
C ALA A 516 40.77 34.67 13.55
N ASN A 517 40.56 33.39 13.88
CA ASN A 517 41.66 32.43 13.83
C ASN A 517 42.02 32.15 12.37
N SER A 518 43.32 32.00 12.11
CA SER A 518 43.82 31.37 10.88
C SER A 518 43.23 29.96 10.73
N ILE A 519 43.18 29.45 9.49
CA ILE A 519 42.65 28.11 9.18
C ILE A 519 43.34 27.03 10.03
N ASP A 520 44.63 27.19 10.33
CA ASP A 520 45.38 26.25 11.16
C ASP A 520 45.23 26.46 12.67
N ASN A 521 44.42 27.43 13.07
CA ASN A 521 44.17 27.84 14.46
C ASN A 521 45.44 28.25 15.25
N LYS A 522 46.58 28.50 14.60
CA LYS A 522 47.83 28.83 15.32
C LYS A 522 47.97 30.31 15.68
N LYS A 523 47.28 31.19 14.96
CA LYS A 523 47.36 32.64 15.16
C LYS A 523 46.04 33.35 14.83
N LYS A 524 45.88 34.55 15.38
CA LYS A 524 44.85 35.51 14.98
C LYS A 524 45.29 36.28 13.73
N ILE A 525 44.41 36.41 12.76
CA ILE A 525 44.63 37.14 11.50
C ILE A 525 43.46 38.09 11.24
N ALA A 526 43.66 39.13 10.43
CA ALA A 526 42.52 39.84 9.89
C ALA A 526 41.78 38.93 8.89
N THR A 527 40.46 38.99 8.89
CA THR A 527 39.58 38.16 8.07
C THR A 527 38.49 39.02 7.45
N TRP A 528 38.21 38.78 6.18
CA TRP A 528 37.20 39.49 5.40
C TRP A 528 36.04 38.56 5.11
N SER A 529 34.85 38.89 5.59
CA SER A 529 33.69 38.04 5.36
C SER A 529 32.40 38.83 5.46
N TRP A 530 31.38 38.33 4.79
CA TRP A 530 30.00 38.75 4.99
C TRP A 530 29.52 38.27 6.36
N GLN A 531 29.14 39.21 7.23
CA GLN A 531 28.71 38.94 8.59
C GLN A 531 27.29 39.47 8.78
N LEU A 532 26.48 38.73 9.53
CA LEU A 532 25.13 39.15 9.87
C LEU A 532 25.18 40.53 10.51
N THR A 533 24.47 41.50 9.92
CA THR A 533 24.51 42.89 10.36
C THR A 533 23.23 43.27 11.10
N LEU A 534 23.41 43.93 12.26
CA LEU A 534 22.28 44.47 13.04
C LEU A 534 21.58 45.60 12.28
N PRO A 535 20.31 45.89 12.60
CA PRO A 535 19.56 47.00 11.99
C PRO A 535 20.30 48.34 12.05
N ALA A 536 20.98 48.62 13.17
CA ALA A 536 21.75 49.84 13.37
C ALA A 536 22.94 49.97 12.41
N ALA A 537 23.63 48.87 12.12
CA ALA A 537 24.75 48.89 11.18
C ALA A 537 24.28 49.16 9.74
N ARG A 538 23.02 48.86 9.38
CA ARG A 538 22.44 49.29 8.10
C ARG A 538 22.27 50.80 7.99
N GLU A 539 21.94 51.43 9.11
CA GLU A 539 21.74 52.89 9.19
C GLU A 539 23.07 53.64 9.33
N LEU A 540 23.98 53.12 10.17
CA LEU A 540 25.23 53.77 10.54
C LEU A 540 26.40 53.45 9.59
N GLY A 541 26.25 52.43 8.75
CA GLY A 541 27.30 51.92 7.86
C GLY A 541 28.44 51.20 8.59
N LEU A 542 29.52 50.93 7.86
CA LEU A 542 30.72 50.27 8.39
C LEU A 542 31.37 51.10 9.52
N CYS A 543 31.78 50.43 10.59
CA CYS A 543 32.65 51.02 11.60
C CYS A 543 33.99 50.28 11.62
N GLN A 544 35.05 50.96 11.19
CA GLN A 544 36.37 50.33 11.02
C GLN A 544 37.24 50.38 12.28
N TYR A 545 36.92 51.28 13.22
CA TYR A 545 37.72 51.54 14.40
C TYR A 545 36.82 51.71 15.61
N ASP A 546 37.29 51.20 16.75
CA ASP A 546 36.60 51.38 18.02
C ASP A 546 36.36 52.86 18.30
N THR A 547 35.12 53.22 18.60
CA THR A 547 34.75 54.61 18.87
C THR A 547 34.71 54.87 20.37
N THR A 548 35.27 55.98 20.81
CA THR A 548 35.10 56.49 22.18
C THR A 548 33.77 57.22 22.37
N TYR A 549 32.95 57.30 21.32
CA TYR A 549 31.68 58.01 21.28
C TYR A 549 30.57 57.08 20.76
N TYR A 550 29.32 57.43 21.07
CA TYR A 550 28.13 56.70 20.67
C TYR A 550 27.49 57.30 19.42
N LYS A 551 26.79 56.46 18.64
CA LYS A 551 25.91 56.89 17.55
C LYS A 551 24.50 56.38 17.80
N VAL A 552 23.51 57.22 17.47
CA VAL A 552 22.09 56.87 17.55
C VAL A 552 21.66 56.20 16.25
N ALA A 553 20.96 55.07 16.35
CA ALA A 553 20.25 54.44 15.23
C ALA A 553 18.87 53.96 15.74
N GLY A 554 17.80 54.42 15.10
CA GLY A 554 16.46 54.34 15.67
C GLY A 554 16.38 55.00 17.07
N ASP A 555 15.86 54.27 18.06
CA ASP A 555 15.71 54.73 19.45
C ASP A 555 16.88 54.30 20.37
N ALA A 556 17.97 53.75 19.81
CA ALA A 556 19.03 53.11 20.58
C ALA A 556 20.43 53.68 20.27
N CYS A 557 21.33 53.51 21.26
CA CYS A 557 22.71 53.96 21.24
C CYS A 557 23.66 52.81 20.95
N TYR A 558 24.58 53.01 20.00
CA TYR A 558 25.56 52.02 19.59
C TYR A 558 26.97 52.57 19.71
N ARG A 559 27.91 51.71 20.12
CA ARG A 559 29.36 51.96 20.11
C ARG A 559 30.03 51.01 19.14
N CYS A 560 31.02 51.47 18.38
CA CYS A 560 31.81 50.56 17.57
C CYS A 560 32.84 49.86 18.45
N GLU A 561 32.86 48.53 18.43
CA GLU A 561 33.85 47.69 19.09
C GLU A 561 34.24 46.52 18.19
N ASN A 562 35.53 46.29 18.01
CA ASN A 562 36.10 45.24 17.16
C ASN A 562 35.54 45.25 15.72
N SER A 563 35.26 46.44 15.19
CA SER A 563 34.61 46.65 13.88
C SER A 563 33.13 46.24 13.80
N TYR A 564 32.43 46.14 14.93
CA TYR A 564 30.99 45.89 15.02
C TYR A 564 30.27 46.99 15.82
N TRP A 565 29.11 47.42 15.33
CA TRP A 565 28.20 48.26 16.12
C TRP A 565 27.55 47.42 17.21
N SER A 566 27.99 47.63 18.45
CA SER A 566 27.46 46.97 19.63
C SER A 566 26.45 47.89 20.32
N LEU A 567 25.28 47.34 20.69
CA LEU A 567 24.25 48.06 21.43
C LEU A 567 24.80 48.46 22.81
N PHE A 568 24.80 49.76 23.09
CA PHE A 568 25.18 50.32 24.39
C PHE A 568 23.97 50.59 25.27
N SER A 569 22.94 51.26 24.74
CA SER A 569 21.67 51.50 25.43
C SER A 569 20.48 51.39 24.47
N ASN A 570 19.33 50.99 24.99
CA ASN A 570 18.06 50.97 24.26
C ASN A 570 17.38 52.34 24.18
N PHE A 571 17.99 53.40 24.73
CA PHE A 571 17.43 54.75 24.75
C PHE A 571 18.41 55.73 24.11
N ALA A 572 17.95 56.46 23.10
CA ALA A 572 18.75 57.43 22.34
C ALA A 572 19.29 58.58 23.21
N ASP A 573 18.58 58.93 24.28
CA ASP A 573 18.96 60.03 25.18
C ASP A 573 20.27 59.73 25.95
N ASP A 574 20.61 58.44 26.13
CA ASP A 574 21.81 57.98 26.82
C ASP A 574 23.10 58.15 25.97
N CYS A 575 23.00 58.58 24.72
CA CYS A 575 24.15 58.77 23.81
C CYS A 575 24.95 60.05 24.10
N SER A 576 24.50 60.87 25.05
CA SER A 576 24.88 62.29 25.19
C SER A 576 26.09 62.58 26.09
N ASP A 577 26.78 61.56 26.61
CA ASP A 577 27.97 61.72 27.48
C ASP A 577 29.25 61.10 26.88
#